data_AF-A0A259SJ13-F1
#
_entry.id   AF-A0A259SJ13-F1
#
_cell.length_a   1.000
_cell.length_b   1.000
_cell.length_c   1.000
_cell.angle_alpha   90.00
_cell.angle_beta   90.00
_cell.angle_gamma   90.00
#
_symmetry.space_group_name_H-M   'P 1'
#
loop_
_entity.id
_entity.type
_entity.pdbx_description
1 polymer ?
#
loop_
_entity_poly.entity_id
_entity_poly.type
_entity_poly.pdbx_seq_one_letter_code
_entity_poly.pdbx_strand_id
1 'polypeptide(L)'
;MDVKQVALPRATIQALIDGYHAGESTYRLAERFGILRNTVRDALRRHGVAVSGAKVQLLSEDDKAEIRERRQLGETIAALAYDFAVSPITIRRALR
;
A
#
# COMPACT_ATOMS: atom_id res chain seq x y z
N MET A 1 -20.32 1.66 -19.88
CA MET A 1 -20.85 1.52 -18.51
C MET A 1 -20.25 2.66 -17.70
N ASP A 2 -20.95 3.80 -17.71
CA ASP A 2 -20.52 5.05 -17.08
C ASP A 2 -20.41 4.88 -15.57
N VAL A 3 -19.19 4.78 -15.08
CA VAL A 3 -18.92 4.73 -13.65
C VAL A 3 -19.07 6.15 -13.12
N LYS A 4 -20.29 6.52 -12.72
CA LYS A 4 -20.55 7.79 -12.02
C LYS A 4 -19.61 7.89 -10.82
N GLN A 5 -18.72 8.86 -10.87
CA GLN A 5 -17.80 9.20 -9.79
C GLN A 5 -18.64 9.77 -8.63
N VAL A 6 -19.03 8.93 -7.68
CA VAL A 6 -19.76 9.35 -6.47
C VAL A 6 -18.82 10.17 -5.59
N ALA A 7 -19.24 11.36 -5.19
CA ALA A 7 -18.54 12.15 -4.18
C ALA A 7 -18.56 11.38 -2.85
N LEU A 8 -17.40 10.88 -2.41
CA LEU A 8 -17.29 10.17 -1.14
C LEU A 8 -17.48 11.15 0.03
N PRO A 9 -18.22 10.78 1.08
CA PRO A 9 -18.28 11.56 2.31
C PRO A 9 -16.88 11.80 2.89
N ARG A 10 -16.66 12.96 3.50
CA ARG A 10 -15.37 13.30 4.13
C ARG A 10 -14.92 12.27 5.15
N ALA A 11 -15.85 11.71 5.92
CA ALA A 11 -15.55 10.64 6.88
C ALA A 11 -15.02 9.36 6.20
N THR A 12 -15.59 8.99 5.05
CA THR A 12 -15.13 7.85 4.26
C THR A 12 -13.74 8.10 3.71
N ILE A 13 -13.48 9.32 3.21
CA ILE A 13 -12.15 9.70 2.72
C ILE A 13 -11.11 9.59 3.84
N GLN A 14 -11.41 10.10 5.03
CA GLN A 14 -10.49 10.01 6.17
C GLN A 14 -10.22 8.55 6.55
N ALA A 15 -11.26 7.72 6.62
CA ALA A 15 -11.09 6.30 6.93
C ALA A 15 -10.28 5.53 5.85
N LEU A 16 -10.39 5.93 4.58
CA LEU A 16 -9.55 5.38 3.51
C LEU A 16 -8.07 5.77 3.69
N ILE A 17 -7.81 7.03 4.05
CA ILE A 17 -6.46 7.54 4.31
C ILE A 17 -5.85 6.82 5.52
N ASP A 18 -6.59 6.75 6.63
CA ASP A 18 -6.14 6.12 7.87
C ASP A 18 -5.88 4.63 7.66
N GLY A 19 -6.81 3.92 7.03
CA GLY A 19 -6.63 2.50 6.72
C GLY A 19 -5.45 2.26 5.77
N TYR A 20 -5.25 3.13 4.78
CA TYR A 20 -4.10 3.05 3.89
C TYR A 20 -2.77 3.28 4.63
N HIS A 21 -2.71 4.27 5.53
CA HIS A 21 -1.55 4.51 6.38
C HIS A 21 -1.31 3.39 7.41
N ALA A 22 -2.36 2.70 7.85
CA ALA A 22 -2.27 1.50 8.68
C ALA A 22 -1.85 0.24 7.89
N GLY A 23 -1.54 0.37 6.60
CA GLY A 23 -1.06 -0.72 5.75
C GLY A 23 -2.16 -1.51 5.04
N GLU A 24 -3.43 -1.13 5.17
CA GLU A 24 -4.51 -1.74 4.38
C GLU A 24 -4.30 -1.44 2.88
N SER A 25 -4.32 -2.50 2.07
CA SER A 25 -4.26 -2.32 0.62
C SER A 25 -5.52 -1.61 0.09
N THR A 26 -5.38 -0.90 -1.03
CA THR A 26 -6.53 -0.31 -1.75
C THR A 26 -7.58 -1.33 -2.17
N TYR A 27 -7.22 -2.62 -2.24
CA TYR A 27 -8.16 -3.71 -2.47
C TYR A 27 -9.04 -3.98 -1.23
N ARG A 28 -8.43 -4.16 -0.06
CA ARG A 28 -9.16 -4.35 1.21
C ARG A 28 -10.05 -3.16 1.54
N LEU A 29 -9.56 -1.94 1.32
CA LEU A 29 -10.36 -0.73 1.48
C LEU A 29 -11.54 -0.69 0.51
N ALA A 30 -11.35 -1.08 -0.75
CA ALA A 30 -12.43 -1.14 -1.73
C ALA A 30 -13.53 -2.13 -1.31
N GLU A 31 -13.16 -3.32 -0.85
CA GLU A 31 -14.11 -4.31 -0.31
C GLU A 31 -14.85 -3.79 0.92
N ARG A 32 -14.11 -3.25 1.90
CA ARG A 32 -14.65 -2.75 3.18
C ARG A 32 -15.70 -1.67 2.99
N PHE A 33 -15.48 -0.75 2.05
CA PHE A 33 -16.37 0.38 1.80
C PHE A 33 -17.34 0.14 0.63
N GLY A 34 -17.29 -1.02 -0.03
CA GLY A 34 -18.16 -1.35 -1.15
C GLY A 34 -17.97 -0.44 -2.37
N ILE A 35 -16.75 0.08 -2.58
CA ILE A 35 -16.44 1.02 -3.66
C ILE A 35 -15.37 0.46 -4.58
N LEU A 36 -15.29 1.01 -5.79
CA LEU A 36 -14.29 0.58 -6.76
C LEU A 36 -12.88 0.99 -6.31
N ARG A 37 -11.92 0.10 -6.56
CA ARG A 37 -10.50 0.33 -6.25
C ARG A 37 -9.92 1.59 -6.90
N ASN A 38 -10.38 1.93 -8.11
CA ASN A 38 -9.98 3.18 -8.77
C ASN A 38 -10.49 4.41 -7.99
N THR A 39 -11.71 4.34 -7.44
CA THR A 39 -12.27 5.40 -6.59
C THR A 39 -11.44 5.58 -5.32
N VAL A 40 -11.01 4.49 -4.68
CA VAL A 40 -10.09 4.54 -3.53
C VAL A 40 -8.78 5.22 -3.92
N ARG A 41 -8.15 4.79 -5.02
CA ARG A 41 -6.89 5.36 -5.50
C ARG A 41 -7.03 6.85 -5.80
N ASP A 42 -8.10 7.25 -6.48
CA ASP A 42 -8.30 8.64 -6.87
C ASP A 42 -8.61 9.52 -5.65
N ALA A 43 -9.36 9.01 -4.67
CA ALA A 43 -9.59 9.70 -3.40
C ALA A 43 -8.28 9.93 -2.64
N LEU A 44 -7.47 8.87 -2.46
CA LEU A 44 -6.17 8.98 -1.82
C LEU A 44 -5.25 9.99 -2.54
N ARG A 45 -5.14 9.93 -3.87
CA ARG A 45 -4.29 10.86 -4.65
C ARG A 45 -4.76 12.31 -4.55
N ARG A 46 -6.07 12.56 -4.61
CA ARG A 46 -6.64 13.92 -4.45
C ARG A 46 -6.34 14.52 -3.08
N HIS A 47 -6.16 13.68 -2.08
CA HIS A 47 -5.83 14.07 -0.71
C HIS A 47 -4.32 13.98 -0.39
N GLY A 48 -3.47 13.95 -1.42
CA GLY A 48 -2.01 14.02 -1.26
C GLY A 48 -1.34 12.69 -0.92
N VAL A 49 -2.09 11.59 -0.85
CA VAL A 49 -1.53 10.26 -0.60
C VAL A 49 -1.01 9.68 -1.92
N ALA A 50 0.31 9.47 -1.99
CA ALA A 50 0.96 8.90 -3.17
C ALA A 50 0.63 7.40 -3.31
N VAL A 51 -0.41 7.09 -4.09
CA VAL A 51 -0.78 5.70 -4.38
C VAL A 51 -0.01 5.19 -5.60
N SER A 52 1.20 4.65 -5.41
CA SER A 52 1.86 3.87 -6.46
C SER A 52 1.49 2.39 -6.36
N GLY A 53 1.42 1.72 -7.51
CA GLY A 53 1.01 0.30 -7.61
C GLY A 53 2.01 -0.70 -7.04
N ALA A 54 3.01 -0.28 -6.29
CA ALA A 54 3.99 -1.16 -5.68
C ALA A 54 3.92 -1.04 -4.16
N LYS A 55 3.73 -2.16 -3.47
CA LYS A 55 3.92 -2.31 -2.02
C LYS A 55 5.30 -1.80 -1.53
N VAL A 56 6.21 -1.45 -2.44
CA VAL A 56 7.51 -0.80 -2.20
C VAL A 56 7.36 0.53 -1.46
N GLN A 57 6.34 1.32 -1.76
CA GLN A 57 6.13 2.60 -1.08
C GLN A 57 5.46 2.46 0.29
N LEU A 58 4.95 1.27 0.63
CA LEU A 58 4.49 0.96 1.98
C LEU A 58 5.62 0.48 2.89
N LEU A 59 6.78 0.14 2.33
CA LEU A 59 7.98 -0.07 3.13
C LEU A 59 8.46 1.33 3.55
N SER A 60 8.28 1.64 4.84
CA SER A 60 8.88 2.78 5.50
C SER A 60 10.40 2.79 5.29
N GLU A 61 11.04 3.93 5.51
CA GLU A 61 12.51 3.95 5.58
C GLU A 61 13.03 2.98 6.66
N ASP A 62 12.26 2.80 7.73
CA ASP A 62 12.52 1.81 8.79
C ASP A 62 12.44 0.37 8.25
N ASP A 63 11.35 0.03 7.55
CA ASP A 63 11.21 -1.29 6.91
C ASP A 63 12.33 -1.56 5.91
N LYS A 64 12.75 -0.54 5.15
CA LYS A 64 13.87 -0.68 4.20
C LYS A 64 15.19 -0.88 4.93
N ALA A 65 15.41 -0.22 6.07
CA ALA A 65 16.60 -0.42 6.89
C ALA A 65 16.63 -1.84 7.45
N GLU A 66 15.51 -2.32 7.99
CA GLU A 66 15.40 -3.67 8.52
C GLU A 66 15.55 -4.75 7.42
N ILE A 67 14.93 -4.54 6.26
CA ILE A 67 15.10 -5.42 5.08
C ILE A 67 16.58 -5.49 4.67
N ARG A 68 17.34 -4.38 4.74
CA ARG A 68 18.77 -4.37 4.42
C ARG A 68 19.59 -5.11 5.47
N GLU A 69 19.32 -4.88 6.75
CA GLU A 69 20.02 -5.55 7.86
C GLU A 69 19.82 -7.06 7.81
N ARG A 70 18.57 -7.52 7.76
CA ARG A 70 18.24 -8.94 7.66
C ARG A 70 18.83 -9.58 6.41
N ARG A 71 18.88 -8.85 5.29
CA ARG A 71 19.54 -9.32 4.08
C ARG A 71 21.05 -9.51 4.26
N GLN A 72 21.72 -8.63 4.99
CA GLN A 72 23.14 -8.76 5.33
C GLN A 72 23.41 -9.95 6.26
N LEU A 73 22.46 -10.28 7.14
CA LEU A 73 22.48 -11.46 8.01
C LEU A 73 22.21 -12.79 7.26
N GLY A 74 22.01 -12.74 5.95
CA GLY A 74 21.87 -13.92 5.09
C GLY A 74 20.43 -14.34 4.82
N GLU A 75 19.43 -13.59 5.30
CA GLU A 75 18.03 -13.92 5.10
C GLU A 75 17.65 -13.82 3.61
N THR A 76 16.79 -14.73 3.16
CA THR A 76 16.44 -14.82 1.73
C THR A 76 15.40 -13.78 1.35
N ILE A 77 15.42 -13.34 0.08
CA ILE A 77 14.39 -12.44 -0.48
C ILE A 77 12.98 -13.03 -0.33
N ALA A 78 12.84 -14.36 -0.37
CA ALA A 78 11.55 -15.02 -0.20
C ALA A 78 11.04 -14.97 1.24
N ALA A 79 11.93 -15.18 2.22
CA ALA A 79 11.61 -15.04 3.64
C ALA A 79 11.22 -13.59 3.99
N LEU A 80 12.01 -12.62 3.52
CA LEU A 80 11.69 -11.19 3.66
C LEU A 80 10.35 -10.84 2.99
N ALA A 81 10.08 -11.37 1.81
CA ALA A 81 8.80 -11.13 1.14
C ALA A 81 7.61 -11.67 1.94
N TYR A 82 7.78 -12.85 2.57
CA TYR A 82 6.79 -13.45 3.44
C TYR A 82 6.57 -12.60 4.70
N ASP A 83 7.64 -12.25 5.43
CA ASP A 83 7.58 -11.49 6.69
C ASP A 83 6.98 -10.10 6.49
N PHE A 84 7.35 -9.40 5.42
CA PHE A 84 6.80 -8.08 5.11
C PHE A 84 5.49 -8.15 4.33
N ALA A 85 4.94 -9.35 4.10
CA ALA A 85 3.71 -9.59 3.33
C ALA A 85 3.70 -8.89 1.94
N VAL A 86 4.85 -8.84 1.29
CA VAL A 86 5.05 -8.22 -0.03
C VAL A 86 5.53 -9.24 -1.07
N SER A 87 5.63 -8.84 -2.34
CA SER A 87 6.19 -9.73 -3.35
C SER A 87 7.73 -9.73 -3.29
N PRO A 88 8.41 -10.81 -3.71
CA PRO A 88 9.88 -10.84 -3.84
C PRO A 88 10.44 -9.72 -4.74
N ILE A 89 9.66 -9.27 -5.74
CA ILE A 89 10.01 -8.13 -6.60
C ILE A 89 10.00 -6.82 -5.80
N THR A 90 9.10 -6.69 -4.81
CA THR A 90 9.02 -5.53 -3.91
C THR A 90 10.28 -5.44 -3.06
N ILE A 91 10.71 -6.54 -2.45
CA ILE A 91 11.96 -6.59 -1.66
C ILE A 91 13.18 -6.22 -2.53
N ARG A 92 13.31 -6.77 -3.74
CA ARG A 92 14.42 -6.42 -4.66
C ARG A 92 14.47 -4.92 -4.99
N ARG A 93 13.31 -4.27 -5.12
CA ARG A 93 13.22 -2.83 -5.39
C ARG A 93 13.55 -1.99 -4.16
N ALA A 94 13.28 -2.48 -2.96
CA ALA A 94 13.63 -1.81 -1.71
C ALA A 94 15.14 -1.87 -1.39
N LEU A 95 15.82 -2.91 -1.88
CA LEU A 95 17.25 -3.13 -1.71
C LEU A 95 18.13 -2.44 -2.77
N ARG A 96 17.53 -1.86 -3.82
CA ARG A 96 18.25 -1.09 -4.84
C ARG A 96 18.45 0.36 -4.37
#